data_AF-A0A6G0XB99-F1
#
_entry.id   AF-A0A6G0XB99-F1
#
_cell.length_a   1.000
_cell.length_b   1.000
_cell.length_c   1.000
_cell.angle_alpha   90.00
_cell.angle_beta   90.00
_cell.angle_gamma   90.00
#
_symmetry.space_group_name_H-M   'P 1'
#
loop_
_entity.id
_entity.type
_entity.pdbx_description
1 polymer ?
#
loop_
_entity_poly.entity_id
_entity_poly.type
_entity_poly.pdbx_seq_one_letter_code
_entity_poly.pdbx_strand_id
1 'polypeptide(L)'
;MIPLTFKEFTQRVMSRLGISWMVETIEAIGEEAWSSFVSRMPPLVGGRSYTLSFVFAEAWSVALEHIMREDEEDDPIPTLEDFKAALRSCFQWSDLDAISPSIAKYREAAIYVLQEKSTFLTIEAQVDDFSLRVEQSQYHSILAFLSLLSFRQRQLKYAHLRPVTSVHANPTAWWHFCIEAVIIDTRARLRKIDWEYVRKKKMQKRRYVELYIELHDHENSPEYIRMEYNTLEYDMDNKDILVCRAEAKKRIAEIQTRRAPPASSYLSYSYWFGSNNTDPSKRELEKEYFYDAIDYDPNEINPNLLDSRIKYRVQLELQKFRTEIIQGMCTLVTLHGSNMSLELSRRQDNTNLLMEVSEFEMEEPLNTCKISRLPMDIVMQNKNAHEISGVRLRLCEKPLPLISCKIELPQIGNVQADLGITFISQPMQAFFDMPFVLSVASFFKAPPSIDLSDIDAAAWERAKTFSKFSAAQLRQAIATRTKVCLNVDITSPIL
;
A
#
# COMPACT_ATOMS: atom_id res chain seq x y z
N MET A 1 -13.75 0.74 -10.64
CA MET A 1 -12.65 0.45 -11.58
C MET A 1 -13.22 -0.36 -12.73
N ILE A 2 -12.89 -0.01 -13.98
CA ILE A 2 -13.33 -0.76 -15.16
C ILE A 2 -12.14 -1.65 -15.60
N PRO A 3 -12.31 -2.98 -15.75
CA PRO A 3 -11.25 -3.85 -16.25
C PRO A 3 -10.79 -3.40 -17.64
N LEU A 4 -9.51 -3.59 -17.98
CA LEU A 4 -9.02 -3.31 -19.33
C LEU A 4 -9.82 -4.20 -20.28
N THR A 5 -10.46 -3.64 -21.29
CA THR A 5 -11.16 -4.50 -22.27
C THR A 5 -10.11 -5.27 -23.07
N PHE A 6 -10.41 -6.52 -23.43
CA PHE A 6 -9.50 -7.35 -24.25
C PHE A 6 -9.05 -6.63 -25.52
N LYS A 7 -9.94 -5.83 -26.13
CA LYS A 7 -9.63 -4.99 -27.30
C LYS A 7 -8.57 -3.92 -27.02
N GLU A 8 -8.64 -3.25 -25.86
CA GLU A 8 -7.65 -2.24 -25.46
C GLU A 8 -6.30 -2.87 -25.10
N PHE A 9 -6.31 -4.07 -24.51
CA PHE A 9 -5.10 -4.87 -24.26
C PHE A 9 -4.34 -5.14 -25.55
N THR A 10 -5.02 -5.75 -26.53
CA THR A 10 -4.43 -6.10 -27.82
C THR A 10 -3.93 -4.86 -28.55
N GLN A 11 -4.68 -3.75 -28.54
CA GLN A 11 -4.23 -2.51 -29.20
C GLN A 11 -2.94 -1.95 -28.59
N ARG A 12 -2.80 -1.97 -27.26
CA ARG A 12 -1.59 -1.47 -26.58
C ARG A 12 -0.38 -2.36 -26.81
N VAL A 13 -0.54 -3.69 -26.70
CA VAL A 13 0.53 -4.65 -27.00
C VAL A 13 1.00 -4.48 -28.44
N MET A 14 0.08 -4.38 -29.40
CA MET A 14 0.41 -4.18 -30.82
C MET A 14 1.06 -2.82 -31.10
N SER A 15 0.66 -1.76 -30.39
CA SER A 15 1.29 -0.43 -30.53
C SER A 15 2.76 -0.42 -30.11
N ARG A 16 3.15 -1.29 -29.16
CA ARG A 16 4.53 -1.44 -28.68
C ARG A 16 5.38 -2.33 -29.56
N LEU A 17 4.80 -3.42 -30.07
CA LEU A 17 5.48 -4.36 -30.98
C LEU A 17 5.70 -3.75 -32.37
N GLY A 18 4.79 -2.87 -32.80
CA GLY A 18 4.89 -2.18 -34.07
C GLY A 18 4.76 -3.11 -35.30
N ILE A 19 4.98 -2.54 -36.48
CA ILE A 19 4.82 -3.26 -37.76
C ILE A 19 6.00 -4.21 -38.01
N SER A 20 7.21 -3.87 -37.53
CA SER A 20 8.41 -4.73 -37.67
C SER A 20 8.18 -6.12 -37.11
N TRP A 21 7.60 -6.20 -35.90
CA TRP A 21 7.29 -7.48 -35.28
C TRP A 21 6.28 -8.30 -36.10
N MET A 22 5.25 -7.66 -36.68
CA MET A 22 4.25 -8.35 -37.51
C MET A 22 4.86 -8.93 -38.81
N VAL A 23 5.85 -8.25 -39.39
CA VAL A 23 6.53 -8.72 -40.60
C VAL A 23 7.47 -9.88 -40.25
N GLU A 24 8.31 -9.71 -39.22
CA GLU A 24 9.24 -10.75 -38.73
C GLU A 24 8.52 -12.04 -38.35
N THR A 25 7.33 -11.93 -37.75
CA THR A 25 6.50 -13.09 -37.36
C THR A 25 5.85 -13.79 -38.54
N ILE A 26 5.26 -13.05 -39.47
CA ILE A 26 4.61 -13.65 -40.65
C ILE A 26 5.65 -14.33 -41.54
N GLU A 27 6.82 -13.72 -41.72
CA GLU A 27 7.94 -14.33 -42.45
C GLU A 27 8.45 -15.60 -41.75
N ALA A 28 8.50 -15.63 -40.42
CA ALA A 28 8.89 -16.81 -39.65
C ALA A 28 7.84 -17.94 -39.67
N ILE A 29 6.55 -17.62 -39.83
CA ILE A 29 5.46 -18.62 -39.97
C ILE A 29 5.44 -19.22 -41.38
N GLY A 30 5.68 -18.40 -42.41
CA GLY A 30 5.58 -18.78 -43.82
C GLY A 30 4.14 -18.74 -44.36
N GLU A 31 4.01 -18.40 -45.65
CA GLU A 31 2.70 -18.20 -46.30
C GLU A 31 1.87 -19.48 -46.39
N GLU A 32 2.51 -20.65 -46.55
CA GLU A 32 1.83 -21.94 -46.64
C GLU A 32 1.20 -22.36 -45.30
N ALA A 33 1.91 -22.16 -44.18
CA ALA A 33 1.38 -22.47 -42.85
C ALA A 33 0.26 -21.49 -42.45
N TRP A 34 0.41 -20.21 -42.78
CA TRP A 34 -0.60 -19.19 -42.51
C TRP A 34 -1.88 -19.40 -43.33
N SER A 35 -1.76 -19.69 -44.63
CA SER A 35 -2.92 -19.96 -45.50
C SER A 35 -3.63 -21.27 -45.14
N SER A 36 -2.87 -22.31 -44.77
CA SER A 36 -3.42 -23.57 -44.23
C SER A 36 -4.22 -23.31 -42.95
N PHE A 37 -3.71 -22.47 -42.04
CA PHE A 37 -4.44 -22.07 -40.84
C PHE A 37 -5.74 -21.33 -41.15
N VAL A 38 -5.69 -20.29 -41.99
CA VAL A 38 -6.88 -19.50 -42.36
C VAL A 38 -7.95 -20.37 -43.04
N SER A 39 -7.55 -21.37 -43.83
CA SER A 39 -8.48 -22.29 -44.50
C SER A 39 -9.23 -23.23 -43.55
N ARG A 40 -8.66 -23.51 -42.37
CA ARG A 40 -9.26 -24.41 -41.36
C ARG A 40 -10.18 -23.69 -40.38
N MET A 41 -10.09 -22.37 -40.29
CA MET A 41 -10.86 -21.58 -39.33
C MET A 41 -12.24 -21.17 -39.87
N PRO A 42 -13.27 -21.10 -39.02
CA PRO A 42 -14.61 -20.68 -39.44
C PRO A 42 -14.63 -19.22 -39.96
N PRO A 43 -15.49 -18.86 -40.92
CA PRO A 43 -15.54 -17.51 -41.45
C PRO A 43 -16.02 -16.52 -40.39
N LEU A 44 -15.28 -15.42 -40.20
CA LEU A 44 -15.66 -14.34 -39.29
C LEU A 44 -16.84 -13.54 -39.85
N VAL A 45 -17.72 -13.09 -38.94
CA VAL A 45 -18.90 -12.27 -39.29
C VAL A 45 -18.46 -10.98 -39.97
N GLY A 46 -19.00 -10.71 -41.17
CA GLY A 46 -18.74 -9.48 -41.93
C GLY A 46 -17.51 -9.51 -42.84
N GLY A 47 -17.02 -10.68 -43.26
CA GLY A 47 -15.95 -10.80 -44.26
C GLY A 47 -14.56 -10.41 -43.75
N ARG A 48 -14.35 -10.45 -42.43
CA ARG A 48 -13.06 -10.15 -41.80
C ARG A 48 -12.12 -11.37 -41.90
N SER A 49 -10.83 -11.12 -42.08
CA SER A 49 -9.79 -12.15 -42.00
C SER A 49 -9.23 -12.24 -40.57
N TYR A 50 -8.73 -13.41 -40.21
CA TYR A 50 -7.96 -13.59 -38.98
C TYR A 50 -6.66 -12.79 -39.08
N THR A 51 -6.35 -12.01 -38.05
CA THR A 51 -5.11 -11.24 -37.96
C THR A 51 -4.14 -11.91 -36.99
N LEU A 52 -2.84 -11.72 -37.22
CA LEU A 52 -1.80 -12.21 -36.31
C LEU A 52 -1.98 -11.67 -34.88
N SER A 53 -2.41 -10.41 -34.75
CA SER A 53 -2.73 -9.77 -33.47
C SER A 53 -3.86 -10.47 -32.71
N PHE A 54 -4.86 -11.00 -33.42
CA PHE A 54 -5.95 -11.75 -32.82
C PHE A 54 -5.47 -13.11 -32.33
N VAL A 55 -4.70 -13.82 -33.17
CA VAL A 55 -4.11 -15.13 -32.86
C VAL A 55 -3.26 -15.08 -31.60
N PHE A 56 -2.32 -14.13 -31.50
CA PHE A 56 -1.45 -13.99 -30.33
C PHE A 56 -2.20 -13.50 -29.08
N ALA A 57 -3.26 -12.68 -29.24
CA ALA A 57 -4.08 -12.24 -28.11
C ALA A 57 -4.94 -13.37 -27.53
N GLU A 58 -5.51 -14.22 -28.38
CA GLU A 58 -6.30 -15.38 -27.95
C GLU A 58 -5.41 -16.47 -27.35
N ALA A 59 -4.22 -16.70 -27.90
CA ALA A 59 -3.26 -17.60 -27.24
C ALA A 59 -2.84 -17.08 -25.86
N TRP A 60 -2.73 -15.77 -25.69
CA TRP A 60 -2.37 -15.16 -24.42
C TRP A 60 -3.49 -15.32 -23.38
N SER A 61 -4.76 -15.12 -23.77
CA SER A 61 -5.89 -15.36 -22.87
C SER A 61 -6.02 -16.83 -22.49
N VAL A 62 -5.81 -17.76 -23.42
CA VAL A 62 -5.84 -19.20 -23.12
C VAL A 62 -4.71 -19.60 -22.18
N ALA A 63 -3.50 -19.07 -22.37
CA ALA A 63 -2.39 -19.30 -21.44
C ALA A 63 -2.71 -18.75 -20.04
N LEU A 64 -3.35 -17.58 -19.97
CA LEU A 64 -3.74 -16.95 -18.72
C LEU A 64 -4.88 -17.71 -18.01
N GLU A 65 -5.87 -18.21 -18.75
CA GLU A 65 -6.94 -19.06 -18.23
C GLU A 65 -6.43 -20.41 -17.70
N HIS A 66 -5.41 -20.98 -18.36
CA HIS A 66 -4.79 -22.23 -17.92
C HIS A 66 -4.09 -22.06 -16.57
N ILE A 67 -3.35 -20.95 -16.42
CA ILE A 67 -2.60 -20.65 -15.20
C ILE A 67 -3.51 -20.17 -14.07
N MET A 68 -4.56 -19.41 -14.36
CA MET A 68 -5.58 -19.08 -13.36
C MET A 68 -6.31 -20.32 -12.80
N ARG A 69 -6.23 -21.44 -13.51
CA ARG A 69 -6.80 -22.73 -13.09
C ARG A 69 -5.84 -23.53 -12.21
N GLU A 70 -4.54 -23.26 -12.30
CA GLU A 70 -3.47 -24.02 -11.65
C GLU A 70 -2.81 -23.24 -10.50
N ASP A 71 -2.70 -21.91 -10.59
CA ASP A 71 -2.03 -21.03 -9.62
C ASP A 71 -3.00 -20.01 -8.97
N GLU A 72 -2.99 -19.93 -7.63
CA GLU A 72 -3.82 -19.01 -6.85
C GLU A 72 -3.14 -17.65 -6.50
N GLU A 73 -2.27 -17.13 -7.37
CA GLU A 73 -1.59 -15.85 -7.18
C GLU A 73 -2.43 -14.64 -7.66
N ASP A 74 -2.24 -13.49 -6.99
CA ASP A 74 -2.77 -12.20 -7.46
C ASP A 74 -1.90 -11.74 -8.66
N ASP A 75 -2.48 -11.76 -9.87
CA ASP A 75 -1.88 -11.38 -11.17
C ASP A 75 -0.95 -12.44 -11.84
N PRO A 76 -1.47 -13.61 -12.26
CA PRO A 76 -0.65 -14.65 -12.90
C PRO A 76 -0.10 -14.20 -14.25
N ILE A 77 1.22 -14.34 -14.43
CA ILE A 77 1.93 -14.02 -15.67
C ILE A 77 2.35 -15.32 -16.36
N PRO A 78 1.87 -15.62 -17.59
CA PRO A 78 2.27 -16.82 -18.31
C PRO A 78 3.76 -16.97 -18.51
N THR A 79 4.31 -18.17 -18.31
CA THR A 79 5.69 -18.45 -18.71
C THR A 79 5.80 -18.55 -20.23
N LEU A 80 7.02 -18.50 -20.75
CA LEU A 80 7.26 -18.57 -22.19
C LEU A 80 6.84 -19.93 -22.76
N GLU A 81 6.97 -21.01 -21.97
CA GLU A 81 6.56 -22.36 -22.37
C GLU A 81 5.03 -22.53 -22.33
N ASP A 82 4.33 -21.92 -21.37
CA ASP A 82 2.86 -21.93 -21.33
C ASP A 82 2.27 -21.19 -22.52
N PHE A 83 2.89 -20.06 -22.89
CA PHE A 83 2.45 -19.29 -24.04
C PHE A 83 2.71 -20.04 -25.36
N LYS A 84 3.84 -20.76 -25.48
CA LYS A 84 4.09 -21.69 -26.60
C LYS A 84 3.08 -22.84 -26.62
N ALA A 85 2.75 -23.42 -25.47
CA ALA A 85 1.77 -24.51 -25.37
C ALA A 85 0.37 -24.04 -25.78
N ALA A 86 -0.04 -22.84 -25.40
CA ALA A 86 -1.29 -22.24 -25.83
C ALA A 86 -1.32 -21.99 -27.35
N LEU A 87 -0.21 -21.52 -27.94
CA LEU A 87 -0.09 -21.37 -29.40
C LEU A 87 -0.17 -22.72 -30.14
N ARG A 88 0.46 -23.78 -29.61
CA ARG A 88 0.34 -25.16 -30.15
C ARG A 88 -1.10 -25.65 -30.09
N SER A 89 -1.76 -25.46 -28.96
CA SER A 89 -3.12 -25.94 -28.70
C SER A 89 -4.15 -25.22 -29.57
N CYS A 90 -4.08 -23.90 -29.63
CA CYS A 90 -5.07 -23.08 -30.34
C CYS A 90 -4.90 -23.11 -31.86
N PHE A 91 -3.66 -23.22 -32.36
CA PHE A 91 -3.35 -22.96 -33.76
C PHE A 91 -2.62 -24.10 -34.49
N GLN A 92 -2.31 -25.21 -33.79
CA GLN A 92 -1.73 -26.44 -34.35
C GLN A 92 -0.43 -26.21 -35.14
N TRP A 93 0.36 -25.20 -34.77
CA TRP A 93 1.67 -24.95 -35.38
C TRP A 93 2.72 -25.88 -34.78
N SER A 94 3.33 -26.71 -35.63
CA SER A 94 4.33 -27.71 -35.22
C SER A 94 5.71 -27.07 -34.97
N ASP A 95 6.11 -26.12 -35.81
CA ASP A 95 7.46 -25.53 -35.80
C ASP A 95 7.47 -24.17 -35.10
N LEU A 96 7.44 -24.18 -33.76
CA LEU A 96 7.47 -22.95 -32.95
C LEU A 96 8.86 -22.42 -32.64
N ASP A 97 9.90 -23.18 -32.97
CA ASP A 97 11.28 -22.75 -32.74
C ASP A 97 11.66 -21.55 -33.61
N ALA A 98 11.08 -21.45 -34.82
CA ALA A 98 11.24 -20.30 -35.71
C ALA A 98 10.59 -19.01 -35.17
N ILE A 99 9.51 -19.13 -34.38
CA ILE A 99 8.69 -18.00 -33.91
C ILE A 99 8.97 -17.68 -32.43
N SER A 100 9.74 -18.52 -31.73
CA SER A 100 10.22 -18.33 -30.36
C SER A 100 10.71 -16.91 -30.02
N PRO A 101 11.55 -16.23 -30.84
CA PRO A 101 11.97 -14.86 -30.54
C PRO A 101 10.82 -13.86 -30.57
N SER A 102 9.83 -14.07 -31.44
CA SER A 102 8.67 -13.21 -31.55
C SER A 102 7.65 -13.44 -30.43
N ILE A 103 7.55 -14.68 -29.95
CA ILE A 103 6.77 -15.07 -28.76
C ILE A 103 7.35 -14.42 -27.51
N ALA A 104 8.68 -14.43 -27.36
CA ALA A 104 9.38 -13.74 -26.26
C ALA A 104 9.10 -12.23 -26.28
N LYS A 105 9.26 -11.57 -27.42
CA LYS A 105 8.95 -10.13 -27.60
C LYS A 105 7.48 -9.82 -27.26
N TYR A 106 6.54 -10.65 -27.71
CA TYR A 106 5.11 -10.47 -27.41
C TYR A 106 4.82 -10.59 -25.91
N ARG A 107 5.40 -11.61 -25.25
CA ARG A 107 5.30 -11.81 -23.81
C ARG A 107 5.87 -10.63 -23.02
N GLU A 108 7.05 -10.13 -23.40
CA GLU A 108 7.65 -8.95 -22.77
C GLU A 108 6.74 -7.71 -22.91
N ALA A 109 6.18 -7.49 -24.10
CA ALA A 109 5.24 -6.39 -24.33
C ALA A 109 3.93 -6.55 -23.55
N ALA A 110 3.40 -7.77 -23.45
CA ALA A 110 2.21 -8.10 -22.68
C ALA A 110 2.43 -7.91 -21.17
N ILE A 111 3.55 -8.39 -20.64
CA ILE A 111 3.97 -8.19 -19.25
C ILE A 111 4.11 -6.70 -18.98
N TYR A 112 4.74 -5.95 -19.88
CA TYR A 112 4.85 -4.50 -19.71
C TYR A 112 3.47 -3.85 -19.62
N VAL A 113 2.54 -4.18 -20.53
CA VAL A 113 1.18 -3.60 -20.54
C VAL A 113 0.38 -3.99 -19.29
N LEU A 114 0.59 -5.19 -18.75
CA LEU A 114 0.00 -5.63 -17.48
C LEU A 114 0.62 -4.88 -16.28
N GLN A 115 1.95 -4.75 -16.24
CA GLN A 115 2.69 -4.03 -15.20
C GLN A 115 2.42 -2.52 -15.21
N GLU A 116 2.16 -1.94 -16.38
CA GLU A 116 1.74 -0.54 -16.58
C GLU A 116 0.41 -0.23 -15.86
N LYS A 117 -0.37 -1.25 -15.45
CA LYS A 117 -1.59 -1.10 -14.63
C LYS A 117 -1.43 -1.37 -13.13
N SER A 118 -0.21 -1.60 -12.61
CA SER A 118 0.04 -1.28 -11.20
C SER A 118 0.03 0.25 -11.09
N THR A 119 -1.16 0.84 -10.91
CA THR A 119 -1.38 2.27 -11.08
C THR A 119 -0.51 3.09 -10.13
N PHE A 120 0.64 3.55 -10.62
CA PHE A 120 1.41 4.66 -10.06
C PHE A 120 0.58 5.92 -10.30
N LEU A 121 -0.20 6.33 -9.31
CA LEU A 121 -0.86 7.63 -9.36
C LEU A 121 0.15 8.68 -8.91
N THR A 122 0.54 9.53 -9.85
CA THR A 122 1.44 10.65 -9.60
C THR A 122 0.72 11.95 -9.81
N ILE A 123 0.62 12.70 -8.71
CA ILE A 123 0.10 14.06 -8.71
C ILE A 123 1.30 14.96 -8.50
N GLU A 124 1.66 15.70 -9.52
CA GLU A 124 2.63 16.79 -9.45
C GLU A 124 1.86 18.09 -9.61
N ALA A 125 1.98 18.96 -8.62
CA ALA A 125 1.33 20.26 -8.63
C ALA A 125 2.32 21.33 -8.20
N GLN A 126 2.63 22.22 -9.14
CA GLN A 126 3.43 23.41 -8.91
C GLN A 126 2.48 24.60 -8.86
N VAL A 127 2.53 25.36 -7.76
CA VAL A 127 1.68 26.52 -7.53
C VAL A 127 2.57 27.70 -7.17
N ASP A 128 2.47 28.77 -7.95
CA ASP A 128 3.30 29.96 -7.75
C ASP A 128 2.89 30.74 -6.49
N ASP A 129 1.59 30.96 -6.29
CA ASP A 129 1.06 31.71 -5.15
C ASP A 129 -0.16 31.00 -4.56
N PHE A 130 -0.04 30.58 -3.29
CA PHE A 130 -1.11 29.96 -2.53
C PHE A 130 -1.51 30.84 -1.36
N SER A 131 -2.72 31.40 -1.39
CA SER A 131 -3.26 32.17 -0.27
C SER A 131 -4.48 31.49 0.33
N LEU A 132 -4.43 31.25 1.65
CA LEU A 132 -5.52 30.68 2.42
C LEU A 132 -5.91 31.64 3.53
N ARG A 133 -7.18 32.04 3.57
CA ARG A 133 -7.73 32.85 4.64
C ARG A 133 -8.81 32.06 5.35
N VAL A 134 -8.61 31.81 6.64
CA VAL A 134 -9.53 31.01 7.46
C VAL A 134 -10.11 31.88 8.57
N GLU A 135 -11.42 32.06 8.52
CA GLU A 135 -12.16 32.71 9.60
C GLU A 135 -12.60 31.69 10.66
N GLN A 136 -12.78 32.15 11.91
CA GLN A 136 -13.23 31.29 13.00
C GLN A 136 -14.59 30.64 12.72
N SER A 137 -15.53 31.37 12.10
CA SER A 137 -16.84 30.85 11.71
C SER A 137 -16.73 29.70 10.67
N GLN A 138 -15.79 29.82 9.74
CA GLN A 138 -15.50 28.79 8.74
C GLN A 138 -14.86 27.56 9.39
N TYR A 139 -13.92 27.75 10.32
CA TYR A 139 -13.33 26.65 11.09
C TYR A 139 -14.42 25.86 11.86
N HIS A 140 -15.34 26.56 12.53
CA HIS A 140 -16.47 25.92 13.21
C HIS A 140 -17.40 25.18 12.23
N SER A 141 -17.61 25.73 11.04
CA SER A 141 -18.41 25.07 9.99
C SER A 141 -17.74 23.78 9.48
N ILE A 142 -16.41 23.78 9.34
CA ILE A 142 -15.64 22.58 8.98
C ILE A 142 -15.76 21.53 10.09
N LEU A 143 -15.63 21.92 11.35
CA LEU A 143 -15.82 21.00 12.48
C LEU A 143 -17.23 20.40 12.51
N ALA A 144 -18.26 21.22 12.27
CA ALA A 144 -19.65 20.76 12.19
C ALA A 144 -19.87 19.83 10.99
N PHE A 145 -19.22 20.09 9.86
CA PHE A 145 -19.28 19.20 8.71
C PHE A 145 -18.61 17.84 9.00
N LEU A 146 -17.45 17.83 9.65
CA LEU A 146 -16.77 16.61 10.06
C LEU A 146 -17.59 15.79 11.06
N SER A 147 -18.26 16.44 12.03
CA SER A 147 -19.16 15.76 12.96
C SER A 147 -20.41 15.20 12.27
N LEU A 148 -20.96 15.93 11.29
CA LEU A 148 -22.05 15.42 10.46
C LEU A 148 -21.61 14.20 9.63
N LEU A 149 -20.41 14.23 9.03
CA LEU A 149 -19.88 13.09 8.29
C LEU A 149 -19.71 11.85 9.19
N SER A 150 -19.15 12.02 10.39
CA SER A 150 -18.98 10.91 11.34
C SER A 150 -20.34 10.37 11.82
N PHE A 151 -21.31 11.26 12.05
CA PHE A 151 -22.69 10.89 12.34
C PHE A 151 -23.34 10.11 11.19
N ARG A 152 -23.17 10.57 9.94
CA ARG A 152 -23.68 9.87 8.75
C ARG A 152 -23.07 8.49 8.60
N GLN A 153 -21.75 8.36 8.82
CA GLN A 153 -21.08 7.09 8.74
C GLN A 153 -21.63 6.08 9.76
N ARG A 154 -21.93 6.51 10.99
CA ARG A 154 -22.63 5.68 11.98
C ARG A 154 -24.05 5.35 11.56
N GLN A 155 -24.78 6.34 11.04
CA GLN A 155 -26.16 6.15 10.59
C GLN A 155 -26.27 5.11 9.47
N LEU A 156 -25.28 5.04 8.56
CA LEU A 156 -25.24 4.06 7.48
C LEU A 156 -25.30 2.61 7.98
N LYS A 157 -24.69 2.31 9.14
CA LYS A 157 -24.73 0.96 9.73
C LYS A 157 -26.16 0.50 10.05
N TYR A 158 -27.03 1.41 10.47
CA TYR A 158 -28.42 1.13 10.85
C TYR A 158 -29.42 1.59 9.79
N ALA A 159 -28.95 1.98 8.59
CA ALA A 159 -29.82 2.51 7.54
C ALA A 159 -30.93 1.54 7.13
N HIS A 160 -30.65 0.23 7.17
CA HIS A 160 -31.61 -0.83 6.86
C HIS A 160 -32.76 -0.97 7.88
N LEU A 161 -32.58 -0.49 9.12
CA LEU A 161 -33.58 -0.55 10.18
C LEU A 161 -34.40 0.74 10.28
N ARG A 162 -33.98 1.80 9.58
CA ARG A 162 -34.53 3.14 9.77
C ARG A 162 -35.98 3.22 9.21
N PRO A 163 -36.97 3.63 10.01
CA PRO A 163 -38.33 3.84 9.52
C PRO A 163 -38.41 4.96 8.49
N VAL A 164 -39.28 4.82 7.49
CA VAL A 164 -39.52 5.83 6.44
C VAL A 164 -40.43 6.96 6.93
N THR A 165 -41.21 6.73 7.99
CA THR A 165 -42.16 7.69 8.56
C THR A 165 -41.48 8.72 9.47
N SER A 166 -42.09 9.90 9.60
CA SER A 166 -41.62 10.91 10.56
C SER A 166 -41.80 10.43 12.01
N VAL A 167 -40.97 10.95 12.92
CA VAL A 167 -41.00 10.58 14.35
C VAL A 167 -42.38 10.81 14.96
N HIS A 168 -43.04 11.91 14.60
CA HIS A 168 -44.37 12.25 15.08
C HIS A 168 -45.48 11.37 14.50
N ALA A 169 -45.33 10.88 13.26
CA ALA A 169 -46.35 10.08 12.60
C ALA A 169 -46.40 8.63 13.13
N ASN A 170 -45.25 8.05 13.51
CA ASN A 170 -45.21 6.70 14.05
C ASN A 170 -44.08 6.54 15.09
N PRO A 171 -44.29 7.00 16.33
CA PRO A 171 -43.26 6.94 17.36
C PRO A 171 -42.88 5.50 17.75
N THR A 172 -43.80 4.53 17.63
CA THR A 172 -43.54 3.13 17.99
C THR A 172 -42.52 2.48 17.04
N ALA A 173 -42.62 2.75 15.73
CA ALA A 173 -41.62 2.28 14.77
C ALA A 173 -40.21 2.83 15.06
N TRP A 174 -40.11 4.09 15.51
CA TRP A 174 -38.84 4.68 15.93
C TRP A 174 -38.30 4.07 17.22
N TRP A 175 -39.16 3.72 18.18
CA TRP A 175 -38.75 2.98 19.37
C TRP A 175 -38.25 1.58 19.04
N HIS A 176 -38.93 0.85 18.14
CA HIS A 176 -38.45 -0.45 17.66
C HIS A 176 -37.08 -0.34 16.99
N PHE A 177 -36.89 0.66 16.13
CA PHE A 177 -35.58 0.96 15.55
C PHE A 177 -34.49 1.17 16.61
N CYS A 178 -34.75 2.01 17.62
CA CYS A 178 -33.81 2.28 18.70
C CYS A 178 -33.45 1.01 19.49
N ILE A 179 -34.46 0.19 19.82
CA ILE A 179 -34.26 -1.07 20.56
C ILE A 179 -33.41 -2.03 19.73
N GLU A 180 -33.75 -2.24 18.46
CA GLU A 180 -33.00 -3.16 17.58
C GLU A 180 -31.55 -2.69 17.38
N ALA A 181 -31.31 -1.39 17.20
CA ALA A 181 -29.96 -0.84 17.09
C ALA A 181 -29.11 -1.15 18.34
N VAL A 182 -29.67 -0.95 19.54
CA VAL A 182 -28.98 -1.24 20.82
C VAL A 182 -28.76 -2.74 21.00
N ILE A 183 -29.72 -3.58 20.60
CA ILE A 183 -29.60 -5.04 20.66
C ILE A 183 -28.47 -5.51 19.74
N ILE A 184 -28.35 -4.99 18.53
CA ILE A 184 -27.27 -5.34 17.59
C ILE A 184 -25.91 -5.03 18.20
N ASP A 185 -25.74 -3.84 18.77
CA ASP A 185 -24.47 -3.44 19.39
C ASP A 185 -24.16 -4.23 20.65
N THR A 186 -25.17 -4.48 21.47
CA THR A 186 -25.01 -5.27 22.70
C THR A 186 -24.67 -6.71 22.36
N ARG A 187 -25.33 -7.33 21.38
CA ARG A 187 -24.99 -8.68 20.89
C ARG A 187 -23.58 -8.71 20.32
N ALA A 188 -23.20 -7.75 19.49
CA ALA A 188 -21.83 -7.68 18.94
C ALA A 188 -20.78 -7.54 20.05
N ARG A 189 -21.06 -6.76 21.09
CA ARG A 189 -20.18 -6.60 22.26
C ARG A 189 -20.12 -7.87 23.11
N LEU A 190 -21.26 -8.47 23.44
CA LEU A 190 -21.33 -9.69 24.26
C LEU A 190 -20.72 -10.90 23.54
N ARG A 191 -20.88 -11.03 22.22
CA ARG A 191 -20.18 -12.06 21.42
C ARG A 191 -18.66 -11.99 21.56
N LYS A 192 -18.08 -10.82 21.82
CA LYS A 192 -16.63 -10.68 22.07
C LYS A 192 -16.21 -11.10 23.48
N ILE A 193 -17.15 -11.16 24.42
CA ILE A 193 -16.90 -11.46 25.85
C ILE A 193 -17.24 -12.92 26.16
N ASP A 194 -18.20 -13.52 25.44
CA ASP A 194 -18.58 -14.91 25.58
C ASP A 194 -17.47 -15.86 25.08
N TRP A 195 -16.79 -16.49 26.04
CA TRP A 195 -15.70 -17.42 25.78
C TRP A 195 -16.14 -18.67 25.02
N GLU A 196 -17.39 -19.10 25.15
CA GLU A 196 -17.91 -20.26 24.42
C GLU A 196 -18.07 -19.92 22.94
N TYR A 197 -18.61 -18.74 22.63
CA TYR A 197 -18.70 -18.21 21.27
C TYR A 197 -17.31 -18.02 20.64
N VAL A 198 -16.36 -17.40 21.37
CA VAL A 198 -14.98 -17.22 20.90
C VAL A 198 -14.30 -18.56 20.63
N ARG A 199 -14.49 -19.55 21.52
CA ARG A 199 -13.97 -20.89 21.35
C ARG A 199 -14.59 -21.58 20.13
N LYS A 200 -15.91 -21.53 19.97
CA LYS A 200 -16.62 -22.09 18.80
C LYS A 200 -16.11 -21.48 17.51
N LYS A 201 -15.98 -20.14 17.45
CA LYS A 201 -15.48 -19.42 16.27
C LYS A 201 -14.02 -19.78 15.96
N LYS A 202 -13.17 -19.93 16.98
CA LYS A 202 -11.78 -20.39 16.79
C LYS A 202 -11.72 -21.83 16.27
N MET A 203 -12.59 -22.72 16.76
CA MET A 203 -12.69 -24.08 16.26
C MET A 203 -13.19 -24.12 14.82
N GLN A 204 -14.22 -23.34 14.48
CA GLN A 204 -14.74 -23.22 13.10
C GLN A 204 -13.65 -22.71 12.14
N LYS A 205 -12.93 -21.65 12.51
CA LYS A 205 -11.82 -21.13 11.70
C LYS A 205 -10.71 -22.15 11.50
N ARG A 206 -10.31 -22.84 12.57
CA ARG A 206 -9.29 -23.89 12.47
C ARG A 206 -9.75 -25.02 11.55
N ARG A 207 -10.97 -25.50 11.75
CA ARG A 207 -11.56 -26.57 10.94
C ARG A 207 -11.69 -26.16 9.48
N TYR A 208 -12.08 -24.92 9.21
CA TYR A 208 -12.13 -24.38 7.85
C TYR A 208 -10.75 -24.35 7.18
N VAL A 209 -9.72 -23.89 7.89
CA VAL A 209 -8.34 -23.90 7.37
C VAL A 209 -7.87 -25.33 7.07
N GLU A 210 -8.15 -26.29 7.96
CA GLU A 210 -7.83 -27.70 7.74
C GLU A 210 -8.53 -28.26 6.49
N LEU A 211 -9.85 -28.04 6.37
CA LEU A 211 -10.63 -28.49 5.22
C LEU A 211 -10.21 -27.81 3.92
N TYR A 212 -9.86 -26.53 3.95
CA TYR A 212 -9.35 -25.80 2.78
C TYR A 212 -8.04 -26.42 2.26
N ILE A 213 -7.11 -26.75 3.16
CA ILE A 213 -5.85 -27.41 2.80
C ILE A 213 -6.12 -28.82 2.26
N GLU A 214 -7.02 -29.58 2.89
CA GLU A 214 -7.35 -30.95 2.49
C GLU A 214 -8.04 -31.01 1.11
N LEU A 215 -8.95 -30.07 0.82
CA LEU A 215 -9.56 -29.93 -0.51
C LEU A 215 -8.55 -29.49 -1.58
N HIS A 216 -7.56 -28.68 -1.21
CA HIS A 216 -6.54 -28.18 -2.13
C HIS A 216 -5.52 -29.28 -2.50
N ASP A 217 -5.11 -30.13 -1.54
CA ASP A 217 -4.18 -31.25 -1.78
C ASP A 217 -4.85 -32.46 -2.49
N HIS A 218 -6.18 -32.62 -2.39
CA HIS A 218 -6.91 -33.79 -2.92
C HIS A 218 -8.17 -33.40 -3.73
N GLU A 219 -8.05 -33.30 -5.05
CA GLU A 219 -9.18 -33.05 -5.97
C GLU A 219 -10.31 -34.11 -5.84
N ASN A 220 -9.99 -35.33 -5.40
CA ASN A 220 -10.94 -36.43 -5.15
C ASN A 220 -11.29 -36.60 -3.66
N SER A 221 -11.41 -35.49 -2.91
CA SER A 221 -11.85 -35.50 -1.52
C SER A 221 -13.28 -36.07 -1.36
N PRO A 222 -13.54 -36.91 -0.35
CA PRO A 222 -14.86 -37.53 -0.14
C PRO A 222 -15.97 -36.50 0.12
N GLU A 223 -17.19 -36.82 -0.32
CA GLU A 223 -18.32 -35.89 -0.38
C GLU A 223 -18.71 -35.26 0.96
N TYR A 224 -18.48 -35.95 2.08
CA TYR A 224 -18.74 -35.41 3.42
C TYR A 224 -17.83 -34.22 3.78
N ILE A 225 -16.59 -34.18 3.28
CA ILE A 225 -15.63 -33.08 3.51
C ILE A 225 -16.09 -31.82 2.78
N ARG A 226 -16.50 -31.99 1.51
CA ARG A 226 -17.07 -30.90 0.70
C ARG A 226 -18.35 -30.35 1.31
N MET A 227 -19.22 -31.23 1.82
CA MET A 227 -20.44 -30.83 2.49
C MET A 227 -20.15 -30.03 3.77
N GLU A 228 -19.22 -30.50 4.61
CA GLU A 228 -18.81 -29.78 5.83
C GLU A 228 -18.19 -28.41 5.50
N TYR A 229 -17.32 -28.35 4.49
CA TYR A 229 -16.73 -27.10 4.00
C TYR A 229 -17.79 -26.10 3.54
N ASN A 230 -18.76 -26.55 2.73
CA ASN A 230 -19.86 -25.69 2.26
C ASN A 230 -20.75 -25.19 3.40
N THR A 231 -21.02 -26.01 4.42
CA THR A 231 -21.76 -25.55 5.60
C THR A 231 -20.99 -24.49 6.39
N LEU A 232 -19.67 -24.61 6.50
CA LEU A 232 -18.83 -23.59 7.13
C LEU A 232 -18.74 -22.31 6.31
N GLU A 233 -18.72 -22.39 4.97
CA GLU A 233 -18.80 -21.20 4.12
C GLU A 233 -20.11 -20.44 4.27
N TYR A 234 -21.22 -21.16 4.44
CA TYR A 234 -22.52 -20.54 4.66
C TYR A 234 -22.63 -19.88 6.05
N ASP A 235 -22.09 -20.52 7.08
CA ASP A 235 -22.23 -20.06 8.47
C ASP A 235 -21.22 -18.94 8.86
N MET A 236 -20.10 -18.80 8.15
CA MET A 236 -19.04 -17.85 8.51
C MET A 236 -19.19 -16.48 7.81
N ASP A 237 -18.71 -15.43 8.48
CA ASP A 237 -18.64 -14.09 7.89
C ASP A 237 -17.58 -14.05 6.77
N ASN A 238 -17.89 -13.39 5.64
CA ASN A 238 -16.95 -13.23 4.51
C ASN A 238 -15.56 -12.71 4.92
N LYS A 239 -15.50 -11.79 5.89
CA LYS A 239 -14.22 -11.26 6.40
C LYS A 239 -13.36 -12.32 7.07
N ASP A 240 -14.01 -13.24 7.80
CA ASP A 240 -13.33 -14.34 8.48
C ASP A 240 -12.87 -15.41 7.49
N ILE A 241 -13.70 -15.69 6.47
CA ILE A 241 -13.35 -16.58 5.36
C ILE A 241 -12.06 -16.11 4.67
N LEU A 242 -11.97 -14.82 4.31
CA LEU A 242 -10.78 -14.25 3.67
C LEU A 242 -9.52 -14.42 4.51
N VAL A 243 -9.60 -14.18 5.82
CA VAL A 243 -8.47 -14.37 6.74
C VAL A 243 -8.06 -15.84 6.81
N CYS A 244 -9.03 -16.75 6.88
CA CYS A 244 -8.74 -18.18 6.94
C CYS A 244 -8.16 -18.71 5.62
N ARG A 245 -8.63 -18.26 4.47
CA ARG A 245 -8.04 -18.62 3.17
C ARG A 245 -6.60 -18.12 3.06
N ALA A 246 -6.34 -16.87 3.46
CA ALA A 246 -4.98 -16.33 3.50
C ALA A 246 -4.06 -17.15 4.43
N GLU A 247 -4.55 -17.55 5.60
CA GLU A 247 -3.80 -18.42 6.53
C GLU A 247 -3.57 -19.82 5.94
N ALA A 248 -4.57 -20.41 5.28
CA ALA A 248 -4.49 -21.72 4.65
C ALA A 248 -3.48 -21.73 3.51
N LYS A 249 -3.57 -20.77 2.57
CA LYS A 249 -2.61 -20.57 1.48
C LYS A 249 -1.18 -20.44 2.00
N LYS A 250 -0.97 -19.66 3.06
CA LYS A 250 0.35 -19.53 3.70
C LYS A 250 0.87 -20.88 4.21
N ARG A 251 0.02 -21.68 4.87
CA ARG A 251 0.42 -23.01 5.34
C ARG A 251 0.68 -24.00 4.20
N ILE A 252 -0.06 -23.91 3.11
CA ILE A 252 0.18 -24.73 1.90
C ILE A 252 1.58 -24.42 1.35
N ALA A 253 1.92 -23.14 1.21
CA ALA A 253 3.27 -22.72 0.79
C ALA A 253 4.37 -23.20 1.76
N GLU A 254 4.14 -23.13 3.07
CA GLU A 254 5.06 -23.67 4.10
C GLU A 254 5.20 -25.21 4.05
N ILE A 255 4.14 -25.94 3.66
CA ILE A 255 4.17 -27.40 3.53
C ILE A 255 4.88 -27.81 2.25
N GLN A 256 4.65 -27.10 1.14
CA GLN A 256 5.33 -27.33 -0.14
C GLN A 256 6.85 -27.10 -0.02
N THR A 257 7.28 -26.06 0.69
CA THR A 257 8.70 -25.80 0.98
C THR A 257 9.34 -26.87 1.89
N ARG A 258 8.59 -27.45 2.84
CA ARG A 258 9.09 -28.52 3.75
C ARG A 258 9.07 -29.94 3.16
N ARG A 259 8.32 -30.19 2.09
CA ARG A 259 8.32 -31.49 1.38
C ARG A 259 9.60 -31.69 0.53
N ALA A 260 10.50 -30.71 0.47
CA ALA A 260 11.88 -30.90 0.04
C ALA A 260 12.65 -31.81 1.03
N PRO A 261 13.49 -32.76 0.57
CA PRO A 261 14.04 -33.81 1.42
C PRO A 261 15.00 -33.28 2.52
N PRO A 262 15.00 -33.88 3.73
CA PRO A 262 15.79 -33.43 4.87
C PRO A 262 17.27 -33.86 4.76
N ALA A 263 18.20 -32.89 4.83
CA ALA A 263 19.61 -33.16 5.03
C ALA A 263 19.88 -33.66 6.47
N SER A 264 19.93 -34.98 6.67
CA SER A 264 20.44 -35.57 7.91
C SER A 264 21.02 -36.98 7.69
N SER A 265 22.32 -37.04 7.44
CA SER A 265 23.22 -38.11 7.97
C SER A 265 24.68 -37.86 7.57
N TYR A 266 25.41 -37.23 8.50
CA TYR A 266 26.79 -37.51 8.98
C TYR A 266 27.93 -37.98 8.02
N LEU A 267 27.82 -37.93 6.69
CA LEU A 267 28.83 -38.50 5.78
C LEU A 267 29.47 -37.52 4.77
N SER A 268 29.19 -36.22 4.80
CA SER A 268 29.65 -35.29 3.75
C SER A 268 30.97 -34.55 4.02
N TYR A 269 31.57 -34.70 5.22
CA TYR A 269 32.79 -33.94 5.58
C TYR A 269 34.06 -34.36 4.82
N SER A 270 34.03 -35.45 4.05
CA SER A 270 35.17 -35.93 3.25
C SER A 270 35.29 -35.26 1.87
N TYR A 271 34.30 -34.48 1.43
CA TYR A 271 34.31 -33.88 0.08
C TYR A 271 34.89 -32.46 0.02
N TRP A 272 35.19 -31.82 1.14
CA TRP A 272 35.67 -30.43 1.19
C TRP A 272 37.19 -30.27 1.09
N PHE A 273 37.96 -31.35 1.19
CA PHE A 273 39.43 -31.28 1.12
C PHE A 273 40.00 -32.29 0.12
N GLY A 274 39.80 -32.00 -1.17
CA GLY A 274 40.76 -32.37 -2.21
C GLY A 274 40.27 -33.34 -3.28
N SER A 275 39.91 -32.82 -4.45
CA SER A 275 40.32 -33.38 -5.75
C SER A 275 39.99 -32.40 -6.88
N ASN A 276 40.99 -32.09 -7.72
CA ASN A 276 40.83 -31.28 -8.93
C ASN A 276 40.00 -32.03 -9.98
N ASN A 277 38.84 -31.50 -10.36
CA ASN A 277 38.10 -31.99 -11.53
C ASN A 277 37.63 -30.83 -12.42
N THR A 278 37.89 -30.99 -13.72
CA THR A 278 37.68 -30.02 -14.79
C THR A 278 36.49 -30.46 -15.66
N ASP A 279 35.27 -30.38 -15.14
CA ASP A 279 34.03 -30.62 -15.90
C ASP A 279 33.08 -29.40 -15.77
N PRO A 280 32.56 -28.83 -16.88
CA PRO A 280 31.70 -27.65 -16.84
C PRO A 280 30.29 -27.93 -16.28
N SER A 281 29.76 -29.14 -16.44
CA SER A 281 28.43 -29.55 -15.91
C SER A 281 28.41 -29.70 -14.38
N LYS A 282 29.56 -29.93 -13.74
CA LYS A 282 29.66 -30.04 -12.28
C LYS A 282 29.71 -28.67 -11.59
N ARG A 283 30.16 -27.62 -12.30
CA ARG A 283 30.22 -26.25 -11.78
C ARG A 283 28.84 -25.61 -11.62
N GLU A 284 27.87 -26.00 -12.44
CA GLU A 284 26.49 -25.51 -12.33
C GLU A 284 25.81 -26.11 -11.10
N LEU A 285 26.01 -27.40 -10.85
CA LEU A 285 25.57 -28.07 -9.63
C LEU A 285 26.26 -27.50 -8.37
N GLU A 286 27.55 -27.17 -8.45
CA GLU A 286 28.30 -26.53 -7.36
C GLU A 286 27.83 -25.10 -7.06
N LYS A 287 27.38 -24.35 -8.08
CA LYS A 287 26.77 -23.03 -7.92
C LYS A 287 25.40 -23.13 -7.26
N GLU A 288 24.58 -24.07 -7.69
CA GLU A 288 23.26 -24.36 -7.11
C GLU A 288 23.39 -24.76 -5.63
N TYR A 289 24.39 -25.58 -5.30
CA TYR A 289 24.67 -25.97 -3.91
C TYR A 289 25.22 -24.82 -3.07
N PHE A 290 25.98 -23.89 -3.68
CA PHE A 290 26.41 -22.67 -3.00
C PHE A 290 25.21 -21.76 -2.70
N TYR A 291 24.35 -21.55 -3.69
CA TYR A 291 23.10 -20.80 -3.60
C TYR A 291 22.22 -21.32 -2.46
N ASP A 292 22.06 -22.64 -2.34
CA ASP A 292 21.33 -23.28 -1.25
C ASP A 292 22.01 -23.12 0.12
N ALA A 293 23.35 -23.16 0.17
CA ALA A 293 24.11 -23.09 1.43
C ALA A 293 24.19 -21.67 2.03
N ILE A 294 23.92 -20.63 1.25
CA ILE A 294 23.85 -19.23 1.70
C ILE A 294 22.43 -18.64 1.67
N ASP A 295 21.39 -19.47 1.49
CA ASP A 295 19.99 -19.05 1.30
C ASP A 295 19.87 -17.94 0.21
N TYR A 296 20.46 -18.16 -0.96
CA TYR A 296 20.46 -17.23 -2.09
C TYR A 296 19.90 -17.90 -3.33
N ASP A 297 18.67 -17.59 -3.75
CA ASP A 297 18.08 -18.12 -4.98
C ASP A 297 18.29 -17.13 -6.17
N PRO A 298 18.92 -17.53 -7.28
CA PRO A 298 19.14 -16.64 -8.44
C PRO A 298 17.85 -16.22 -9.16
N ASN A 299 16.72 -16.91 -8.88
CA ASN A 299 15.39 -16.57 -9.39
C ASN A 299 14.50 -15.92 -8.32
N GLU A 300 14.90 -15.89 -7.05
CA GLU A 300 14.27 -14.98 -6.09
C GLU A 300 14.56 -13.56 -6.54
N ILE A 301 13.54 -12.92 -7.10
CA ILE A 301 13.54 -11.49 -7.16
C ILE A 301 13.40 -11.03 -5.72
N ASN A 302 14.54 -10.71 -5.11
CA ASN A 302 14.69 -10.10 -3.80
C ASN A 302 13.43 -9.26 -3.51
N PRO A 303 12.55 -9.62 -2.56
CA PRO A 303 11.31 -8.88 -2.35
C PRO A 303 11.63 -7.41 -2.04
N ASN A 304 12.80 -7.15 -1.46
CA ASN A 304 13.33 -5.81 -1.21
C ASN A 304 13.69 -4.99 -2.48
N LEU A 305 13.83 -5.60 -3.66
CA LEU A 305 14.09 -4.88 -4.92
C LEU A 305 12.80 -4.62 -5.71
N LEU A 306 11.78 -5.49 -5.61
CA LEU A 306 10.46 -5.25 -6.18
C LEU A 306 9.54 -4.39 -5.30
N ASP A 307 9.77 -4.33 -3.98
CA ASP A 307 8.99 -3.50 -3.04
C ASP A 307 9.27 -1.99 -3.10
N SER A 308 10.23 -1.58 -3.94
CA SER A 308 10.55 -0.17 -4.14
C SER A 308 9.49 0.60 -4.94
N ARG A 309 8.52 -0.11 -5.54
CA ARG A 309 7.50 0.48 -6.42
C ARG A 309 6.53 1.35 -5.62
N ILE A 310 6.61 2.65 -5.86
CA ILE A 310 5.71 3.64 -5.28
C ILE A 310 4.34 3.47 -5.94
N LYS A 311 3.30 3.21 -5.14
CA LYS A 311 1.90 3.08 -5.60
C LYS A 311 1.26 4.46 -5.79
N TYR A 312 1.58 5.40 -4.90
CA TYR A 312 1.10 6.78 -4.94
C TYR A 312 2.25 7.73 -4.68
N ARG A 313 2.42 8.74 -5.54
CA ARG A 313 3.34 9.86 -5.32
C ARG A 313 2.56 11.16 -5.46
N VAL A 314 2.58 11.99 -4.43
CA VAL A 314 2.03 13.35 -4.47
C VAL A 314 3.18 14.29 -4.19
N GLN A 315 3.52 15.12 -5.16
CA GLN A 315 4.51 16.18 -5.06
C GLN A 315 3.80 17.51 -5.23
N LEU A 316 3.92 18.35 -4.21
CA LEU A 316 3.36 19.69 -4.17
C LEU A 316 4.51 20.66 -3.95
N GLU A 317 4.69 21.61 -4.86
CA GLU A 317 5.67 22.68 -4.74
C GLU A 317 4.94 24.02 -4.74
N LEU A 318 5.08 24.77 -3.64
CA LEU A 318 4.54 26.13 -3.52
C LEU A 318 5.70 27.13 -3.54
N GLN A 319 5.76 28.03 -4.52
CA GLN A 319 6.80 29.07 -4.53
C GLN A 319 6.54 30.11 -3.43
N LYS A 320 5.29 30.52 -3.24
CA LYS A 320 4.85 31.42 -2.17
C LYS A 320 3.58 30.88 -1.55
N PHE A 321 3.52 30.90 -0.22
CA PHE A 321 2.28 30.62 0.49
C PHE A 321 2.02 31.67 1.57
N ARG A 322 0.74 32.01 1.75
CA ARG A 322 0.25 32.90 2.79
C ARG A 322 -0.99 32.32 3.44
N THR A 323 -0.97 32.15 4.75
CA THR A 323 -2.13 31.71 5.52
C THR A 323 -2.51 32.77 6.55
N GLU A 324 -3.73 33.28 6.47
CA GLU A 324 -4.26 34.29 7.39
C GLU A 324 -5.36 33.68 8.26
N ILE A 325 -5.18 33.72 9.58
CA ILE A 325 -6.17 33.29 10.56
C ILE A 325 -6.90 34.54 11.05
N ILE A 326 -8.23 34.57 10.92
CA ILE A 326 -9.06 35.73 11.25
C ILE A 326 -10.05 35.39 12.36
N GLN A 327 -10.08 36.22 13.38
CA GLN A 327 -11.06 36.14 14.46
C GLN A 327 -11.94 37.39 14.46
N GLY A 328 -13.19 37.24 14.02
CA GLY A 328 -14.11 38.37 13.85
C GLY A 328 -13.64 39.31 12.74
N MET A 329 -13.37 40.57 13.09
CA MET A 329 -12.91 41.60 12.13
C MET A 329 -11.38 41.79 12.13
N CYS A 330 -10.65 41.05 12.98
CA CYS A 330 -9.22 41.21 13.15
C CYS A 330 -8.45 39.98 12.62
N THR A 331 -7.38 40.23 11.88
CA THR A 331 -6.39 39.19 11.57
C THR A 331 -5.64 38.84 12.85
N LEU A 332 -5.63 37.56 13.21
CA LEU A 332 -5.00 37.07 14.43
C LEU A 332 -3.54 36.67 14.16
N VAL A 333 -3.29 35.95 13.06
CA VAL A 333 -1.95 35.56 12.61
C VAL A 333 -1.89 35.61 11.09
N THR A 334 -0.79 36.13 10.56
CA THR A 334 -0.37 35.92 9.18
C THR A 334 0.87 35.04 9.16
N LEU A 335 0.75 33.88 8.51
CA LEU A 335 1.87 33.00 8.18
C LEU A 335 2.23 33.25 6.73
N HIS A 336 3.50 33.52 6.44
CA HIS A 336 3.98 33.52 5.07
C HIS A 336 5.28 32.73 4.96
N GLY A 337 5.48 32.11 3.82
CA GLY A 337 6.70 31.41 3.53
C GLY A 337 6.92 31.24 2.04
N SER A 338 8.13 30.80 1.70
CA SER A 338 8.56 30.60 0.32
C SER A 338 9.19 29.23 0.14
N ASN A 339 9.03 28.70 -1.08
CA ASN A 339 9.56 27.43 -1.54
C ASN A 339 9.26 26.29 -0.57
N MET A 340 7.98 25.98 -0.40
CA MET A 340 7.53 24.79 0.32
C MET A 340 7.44 23.62 -0.64
N SER A 341 8.14 22.53 -0.34
CA SER A 341 7.96 21.24 -1.02
C SER A 341 7.29 20.25 -0.07
N LEU A 342 6.31 19.52 -0.59
CA LEU A 342 5.64 18.43 0.13
C LEU A 342 5.62 17.21 -0.78
N GLU A 343 6.35 16.17 -0.40
CA GLU A 343 6.38 14.88 -1.07
C GLU A 343 5.75 13.81 -0.17
N LEU A 344 4.62 13.26 -0.61
CA LEU A 344 4.00 12.08 -0.03
C LEU A 344 4.21 10.92 -1.00
N SER A 345 4.88 9.86 -0.55
CA SER A 345 5.01 8.63 -1.31
C SER A 345 4.52 7.43 -0.49
N ARG A 346 3.69 6.59 -1.10
CA ARG A 346 3.22 5.33 -0.50
C ARG A 346 3.72 4.17 -1.35
N ARG A 347 4.56 3.33 -0.76
CA ARG A 347 4.98 2.02 -1.25
C ARG A 347 4.06 0.94 -0.68
N GLN A 348 4.30 -0.31 -1.07
CA GLN A 348 3.58 -1.48 -0.55
C GLN A 348 3.61 -1.51 0.98
N ASP A 349 4.82 -1.42 1.53
CA ASP A 349 5.07 -1.61 2.96
C ASP A 349 5.53 -0.35 3.68
N ASN A 350 5.62 0.80 3.01
CA ASN A 350 6.11 2.05 3.60
C ASN A 350 5.34 3.28 3.11
N THR A 351 5.14 4.26 3.99
CA THR A 351 4.69 5.62 3.66
C THR A 351 5.74 6.60 4.07
N ASN A 352 6.14 7.47 3.16
CA ASN A 352 7.04 8.56 3.43
C ASN A 352 6.33 9.89 3.17
N LEU A 353 6.42 10.80 4.12
CA LEU A 353 6.04 12.20 4.00
C LEU A 353 7.29 13.04 4.23
N LEU A 354 7.66 13.87 3.27
CA LEU A 354 8.73 14.86 3.39
C LEU A 354 8.12 16.24 3.17
N MET A 355 8.34 17.13 4.12
CA MET A 355 7.97 18.54 4.03
C MET A 355 9.23 19.38 4.22
N GLU A 356 9.54 20.24 3.26
CA GLU A 356 10.65 21.20 3.38
C GLU A 356 10.14 22.62 3.13
N VAL A 357 10.59 23.56 3.94
CA VAL A 357 10.24 24.98 3.85
C VAL A 357 11.53 25.79 3.88
N SER A 358 11.76 26.61 2.85
CA SER A 358 13.00 27.41 2.75
C SER A 358 12.94 28.69 3.58
N GLU A 359 11.81 29.38 3.56
CA GLU A 359 11.58 30.58 4.37
C GLU A 359 10.20 30.48 5.01
N PHE A 360 10.12 30.84 6.29
CA PHE A 360 8.89 30.86 7.06
C PHE A 360 8.95 32.02 8.04
N GLU A 361 7.91 32.84 8.03
CA GLU A 361 7.71 33.91 8.97
C GLU A 361 6.26 33.90 9.46
N MET A 362 6.11 34.11 10.77
CA MET A 362 4.83 34.35 11.41
C MET A 362 4.84 35.79 11.89
N GLU A 363 3.83 36.55 11.50
CA GLU A 363 3.62 37.91 11.97
C GLU A 363 2.23 38.05 12.59
N GLU A 364 2.20 38.72 13.73
CA GLU A 364 0.98 39.22 14.35
C GLU A 364 0.83 40.72 13.99
N PRO A 365 -0.39 41.23 13.72
CA PRO A 365 -0.58 42.64 13.37
C PRO A 365 -0.12 43.64 14.46
N LEU A 366 -0.11 43.24 15.73
CA LEU A 366 0.42 44.03 16.84
C LEU A 366 1.96 43.95 16.96
N ASN A 367 2.60 43.11 16.14
CA ASN A 367 4.04 42.84 16.10
C ASN A 367 4.66 42.43 17.45
N THR A 368 3.83 41.92 18.36
CA THR A 368 4.22 41.38 19.68
C THR A 368 4.73 39.95 19.57
N CYS A 369 4.15 39.16 18.66
CA CYS A 369 4.60 37.83 18.35
C CYS A 369 5.15 37.76 16.92
N LYS A 370 6.39 37.29 16.81
CA LYS A 370 7.04 37.09 15.52
C LYS A 370 7.89 35.83 15.56
N ILE A 371 7.73 34.98 14.55
CA ILE A 371 8.66 33.90 14.26
C ILE A 371 9.36 34.27 12.96
N SER A 372 10.68 34.31 12.95
CA SER A 372 11.45 34.54 11.73
C SER A 372 12.78 33.80 11.76
N ARG A 373 13.32 33.56 10.57
CA ARG A 373 14.68 33.03 10.41
C ARG A 373 15.68 33.95 11.12
N LEU A 374 16.59 33.38 11.90
CA LEU A 374 17.72 34.13 12.43
C LEU A 374 18.94 33.95 11.51
N PRO A 375 19.49 35.02 10.91
CA PRO A 375 20.69 34.94 10.10
C PRO A 375 21.86 34.32 10.86
N MET A 376 22.61 33.45 10.18
CA MET A 376 23.74 32.75 10.79
C MET A 376 24.81 33.71 11.28
N ASP A 377 24.97 34.88 10.64
CA ASP A 377 25.92 35.91 11.07
C ASP A 377 25.65 36.40 12.50
N ILE A 378 24.38 36.46 12.91
CA ILE A 378 23.98 36.85 14.27
C ILE A 378 24.27 35.71 15.25
N VAL A 379 23.96 34.46 14.89
CA VAL A 379 24.28 33.27 15.70
C VAL A 379 25.79 33.17 15.95
N MET A 380 26.57 33.43 14.92
CA MET A 380 28.03 33.38 14.93
C MET A 380 28.70 34.50 15.74
N GLN A 381 27.97 35.54 16.15
CA GLN A 381 28.49 36.55 17.10
C GLN A 381 28.61 35.98 18.52
N ASN A 382 27.88 34.91 18.84
CA ASN A 382 27.98 34.25 20.13
C ASN A 382 29.29 33.45 20.20
N LYS A 383 30.14 33.76 21.19
CA LYS A 383 31.47 33.15 21.36
C LYS A 383 31.42 31.63 21.54
N ASN A 384 30.30 31.08 22.03
CA ASN A 384 30.13 29.65 22.27
C ASN A 384 29.40 28.93 21.13
N ALA A 385 29.06 29.61 20.03
CA ALA A 385 28.25 29.03 18.93
C ALA A 385 28.89 27.78 18.29
N HIS A 386 30.23 27.69 18.29
CA HIS A 386 30.96 26.56 17.72
C HIS A 386 30.97 25.29 18.57
N GLU A 387 30.77 25.40 19.88
CA GLU A 387 30.79 24.25 20.81
C GLU A 387 29.40 23.59 20.92
N ILE A 388 28.35 24.29 20.51
CA ILE A 388 26.95 23.92 20.79
C ILE A 388 26.24 23.38 19.53
N SER A 389 26.83 23.60 18.35
CA SER A 389 26.34 23.01 17.11
C SER A 389 27.06 21.69 16.81
N GLY A 390 26.29 20.59 16.70
CA GLY A 390 26.80 19.30 16.23
C GLY A 390 27.19 19.31 14.74
N VAL A 391 26.82 20.35 14.00
CA VAL A 391 27.08 20.53 12.56
C VAL A 391 27.98 21.75 12.32
N ARG A 392 28.91 21.67 11.34
CA ARG A 392 29.74 22.81 10.93
C ARG A 392 28.88 23.89 10.25
N LEU A 393 28.45 24.88 11.04
CA LEU A 393 27.53 25.98 10.68
C LEU A 393 27.87 26.77 9.39
N ARG A 394 29.12 26.71 8.90
CA ARG A 394 29.60 27.51 7.75
C ARG A 394 29.83 26.71 6.45
N LEU A 395 29.70 25.38 6.46
CA LEU A 395 30.14 24.51 5.36
C LEU A 395 29.04 23.56 4.89
N CYS A 396 27.85 24.08 4.62
CA CYS A 396 26.85 23.33 3.86
C CYS A 396 27.04 23.68 2.38
N GLU A 397 27.50 22.71 1.60
CA GLU A 397 27.75 22.84 0.15
C GLU A 397 26.45 23.10 -0.66
N LYS A 398 25.28 22.95 -0.04
CA LYS A 398 23.96 23.28 -0.59
C LYS A 398 23.18 24.18 0.38
N PRO A 399 22.35 25.12 -0.10
CA PRO A 399 21.43 25.86 0.75
C PRO A 399 20.47 24.86 1.42
N LEU A 400 20.56 24.74 2.74
CA LEU A 400 19.67 23.90 3.52
C LEU A 400 18.32 24.61 3.73
N PRO A 401 17.18 23.89 3.69
CA PRO A 401 15.88 24.46 4.03
C PRO A 401 15.85 24.95 5.49
N LEU A 402 14.97 25.90 5.80
CA LEU A 402 14.78 26.40 7.16
C LEU A 402 14.19 25.31 8.06
N ILE A 403 13.22 24.55 7.55
CA ILE A 403 12.61 23.41 8.24
C ILE A 403 12.55 22.24 7.25
N SER A 404 12.98 21.06 7.67
CA SER A 404 12.75 19.79 6.96
C SER A 404 12.17 18.78 7.95
N CYS A 405 10.97 18.29 7.67
CA CYS A 405 10.28 17.28 8.45
C CYS A 405 10.01 16.07 7.58
N LYS A 406 10.59 14.93 7.97
CA LYS A 406 10.43 13.65 7.30
C LYS A 406 9.77 12.66 8.25
N ILE A 407 8.67 12.06 7.81
CA ILE A 407 7.93 11.05 8.55
C ILE A 407 7.86 9.78 7.70
N GLU A 408 8.32 8.66 8.24
CA GLU A 408 8.33 7.35 7.59
C GLU A 408 7.56 6.32 8.41
N LEU A 409 6.67 5.55 7.77
CA LEU A 409 5.85 4.52 8.43
C LEU A 409 5.74 3.24 7.57
N PRO A 410 6.30 2.11 8.04
CA PRO A 410 7.50 1.96 8.88
C PRO A 410 8.76 2.55 8.23
N GLN A 411 9.79 2.86 9.02
CA GLN A 411 11.04 3.45 8.55
C GLN A 411 11.81 2.49 7.63
N ILE A 412 12.36 3.01 6.54
CA ILE A 412 13.20 2.21 5.62
C ILE A 412 14.65 2.30 6.09
N GLY A 413 15.26 1.18 6.46
CA GLY A 413 16.69 1.09 6.77
C GLY A 413 17.04 0.08 7.87
N ASN A 414 18.29 0.11 8.32
CA ASN A 414 18.83 -0.83 9.32
C ASN A 414 18.18 -0.71 10.72
N VAL A 415 17.46 0.37 10.99
CA VAL A 415 16.72 0.57 12.24
C VAL A 415 15.29 0.11 12.01
N GLN A 416 14.91 -1.04 12.58
CA GLN A 416 13.52 -1.49 12.61
C GLN A 416 12.69 -0.54 13.49
N ALA A 417 12.13 0.51 12.91
CA ALA A 417 11.20 1.43 13.56
C ALA A 417 9.89 1.46 12.79
N ASP A 418 8.76 1.37 13.49
CA ASP A 418 7.41 1.45 12.90
C ASP A 418 7.02 2.89 12.56
N LEU A 419 7.71 3.86 13.15
CA LEU A 419 7.58 5.29 12.85
C LEU A 419 8.96 5.95 12.97
N GLY A 420 9.47 6.47 11.85
CA GLY A 420 10.66 7.33 11.83
C GLY A 420 10.23 8.79 11.68
N ILE A 421 10.62 9.66 12.60
CA ILE A 421 10.44 11.11 12.48
C ILE A 421 11.84 11.73 12.49
N THR A 422 12.19 12.39 11.40
CA THR A 422 13.39 13.23 11.31
C THR A 422 12.95 14.68 11.16
N PHE A 423 13.36 15.51 12.10
CA PHE A 423 13.07 16.94 12.08
C PHE A 423 14.39 17.71 12.12
N ILE A 424 14.61 18.56 11.13
CA ILE A 424 15.81 19.39 11.00
C ILE A 424 15.34 20.84 10.88
N SER A 425 15.89 21.71 11.73
CA SER A 425 15.59 23.15 11.72
C SER A 425 16.86 23.98 11.78
N GLN A 426 16.92 25.00 10.93
CA GLN A 426 17.89 26.09 11.04
C GLN A 426 17.50 27.06 12.15
N PRO A 427 18.40 27.99 12.53
CA PRO A 427 18.13 28.95 13.59
C PRO A 427 16.92 29.85 13.29
N MET A 428 15.95 29.83 14.20
CA MET A 428 14.75 30.65 14.16
C MET A 428 14.60 31.39 15.49
N GLN A 429 14.19 32.65 15.42
CA GLN A 429 13.84 33.43 16.58
C GLN A 429 12.32 33.47 16.69
N ALA A 430 11.81 33.19 17.87
CA ALA A 430 10.37 33.17 18.13
C ALA A 430 10.08 34.00 19.39
N PHE A 431 9.27 35.03 19.23
CA PHE A 431 8.72 35.82 20.33
C PHE A 431 7.25 35.50 20.47
N PHE A 432 6.82 35.19 21.70
CA PHE A 432 5.43 34.91 22.02
C PHE A 432 5.02 35.71 23.25
N ASP A 433 3.88 36.37 23.14
CA ASP A 433 3.18 36.97 24.26
C ASP A 433 2.02 36.06 24.68
N MET A 434 1.71 36.02 25.98
CA MET A 434 0.68 35.15 26.54
C MET A 434 -0.74 35.46 26.02
N PRO A 435 -1.18 36.72 25.87
CA PRO A 435 -2.48 37.06 25.30
C PRO A 435 -2.65 36.53 23.87
N PHE A 436 -1.59 36.55 23.07
CA PHE A 436 -1.58 35.99 21.72
C PHE A 436 -1.75 34.47 21.74
N VAL A 437 -0.97 33.76 22.56
CA VAL A 437 -1.10 32.29 22.67
C VAL A 437 -2.51 31.89 23.10
N LEU A 438 -3.11 32.64 24.03
CA LEU A 438 -4.48 32.42 24.47
C LEU A 438 -5.50 32.74 23.36
N SER A 439 -5.28 33.77 22.54
CA SER A 439 -6.18 34.10 21.42
C SER A 439 -6.13 33.01 20.34
N VAL A 440 -4.94 32.54 19.95
CA VAL A 440 -4.74 31.40 19.04
C VAL A 440 -5.42 30.14 19.61
N ALA A 441 -5.20 29.83 20.89
CA ALA A 441 -5.86 28.69 21.54
C ALA A 441 -7.39 28.84 21.56
N SER A 442 -7.91 30.06 21.71
CA SER A 442 -9.35 30.33 21.65
C SER A 442 -9.93 30.14 20.25
N PHE A 443 -9.16 30.42 19.19
CA PHE A 443 -9.57 30.22 17.80
C PHE A 443 -9.90 28.76 17.52
N PHE A 444 -9.00 27.86 17.93
CA PHE A 444 -9.14 26.40 17.73
C PHE A 444 -10.06 25.72 18.74
N LYS A 445 -10.61 26.45 19.71
CA LYS A 445 -11.55 25.88 20.67
C LYS A 445 -12.85 25.51 19.96
N ALA A 446 -13.25 24.25 20.06
CA ALA A 446 -14.53 23.81 19.55
C ALA A 446 -15.68 24.53 20.30
N PRO A 447 -16.69 25.06 19.59
CA PRO A 447 -17.85 25.65 20.21
C PRO A 447 -18.68 24.54 20.89
N PRO A 448 -19.37 24.85 22.01
CA PRO A 448 -20.09 23.86 22.80
C PRO A 448 -21.27 23.22 22.05
N SER A 449 -21.68 23.77 20.91
CA SER A 449 -22.73 23.21 20.05
C SER A 449 -22.28 22.05 19.17
N ILE A 450 -20.97 21.86 18.99
CA ILE A 450 -20.42 20.80 18.14
C ILE A 450 -20.01 19.63 19.03
N ASP A 451 -20.72 18.52 18.88
CA ASP A 451 -20.37 17.27 19.55
C ASP A 451 -19.24 16.57 18.79
N LEU A 452 -18.03 16.64 19.35
CA LEU A 452 -16.84 15.93 18.88
C LEU A 452 -16.60 14.64 19.67
N SER A 453 -17.50 14.27 20.60
CA SER A 453 -17.32 13.14 21.49
C SER A 453 -17.07 11.83 20.76
N ASP A 454 -17.52 11.68 19.53
CA ASP A 454 -17.28 10.49 18.70
C ASP A 454 -15.86 10.41 18.14
N ILE A 455 -15.31 11.55 17.72
CA ILE A 455 -13.92 11.64 17.25
C ILE A 455 -13.00 11.46 18.44
N ASP A 456 -13.33 12.13 19.55
CA ASP A 456 -12.61 12.00 20.82
C ASP A 456 -12.74 10.58 21.35
N ALA A 457 -13.89 9.92 21.29
CA ALA A 457 -14.08 8.54 21.72
C ALA A 457 -13.34 7.55 20.81
N ALA A 458 -13.29 7.77 19.50
CA ALA A 458 -12.49 6.94 18.59
C ALA A 458 -10.98 7.11 18.85
N ALA A 459 -10.52 8.34 19.08
CA ALA A 459 -9.15 8.64 19.47
C ALA A 459 -8.84 8.08 20.86
N TRP A 460 -9.76 8.22 21.82
CA TRP A 460 -9.65 7.68 23.17
C TRP A 460 -9.76 6.17 23.23
N GLU A 461 -10.53 5.51 22.37
CA GLU A 461 -10.55 4.05 22.26
C GLU A 461 -9.18 3.53 21.80
N ARG A 462 -8.57 4.21 20.82
CA ARG A 462 -7.18 3.95 20.38
C ARG A 462 -6.14 4.28 21.45
N ALA A 463 -6.38 5.29 22.29
CA ALA A 463 -5.50 5.61 23.42
C ALA A 463 -5.70 4.65 24.61
N LYS A 464 -6.93 4.20 24.88
CA LYS A 464 -7.29 3.33 26.01
C LYS A 464 -6.86 1.88 25.79
N THR A 465 -6.59 1.48 24.53
CA THR A 465 -5.84 0.26 24.25
C THR A 465 -4.53 0.18 25.04
N PHE A 466 -3.91 1.31 25.43
CA PHE A 466 -2.68 1.31 26.23
C PHE A 466 -2.86 0.99 27.72
N SER A 467 -4.05 1.17 28.33
CA SER A 467 -4.20 1.10 29.79
C SER A 467 -4.76 -0.23 30.32
N LYS A 468 -5.15 -1.18 29.45
CA LYS A 468 -5.87 -2.42 29.85
C LYS A 468 -5.08 -3.72 29.65
N PHE A 469 -3.76 -3.69 29.71
CA PHE A 469 -2.96 -4.91 29.56
C PHE A 469 -2.61 -5.55 30.92
N SER A 470 -2.81 -6.88 31.03
CA SER A 470 -2.26 -7.67 32.14
C SER A 470 -0.73 -7.75 32.05
N ALA A 471 -0.01 -8.10 33.12
CA ALA A 471 1.46 -8.18 33.11
C ALA A 471 2.04 -9.15 32.03
N ALA A 472 1.29 -10.19 31.65
CA ALA A 472 1.67 -11.09 30.56
C ALA A 472 1.42 -10.45 29.18
N GLN A 473 0.30 -9.74 29.04
CA GLN A 473 -0.01 -8.98 27.81
C GLN A 473 0.91 -7.78 27.64
N LEU A 474 1.36 -7.14 28.72
CA LEU A 474 2.38 -6.09 28.70
C LEU A 474 3.72 -6.65 28.22
N ARG A 475 4.14 -7.84 28.66
CA ARG A 475 5.37 -8.48 28.15
C ARG A 475 5.28 -8.82 26.65
N GLN A 476 4.13 -9.32 26.21
CA GLN A 476 3.87 -9.57 24.78
C GLN A 476 3.80 -8.26 23.97
N ALA A 477 3.14 -7.23 24.49
CA ALA A 477 3.06 -5.90 23.88
C ALA A 477 4.42 -5.15 23.88
N ILE A 478 5.28 -5.41 24.87
CA ILE A 478 6.67 -4.93 24.92
C ILE A 478 7.51 -5.60 23.82
N ALA A 479 7.29 -6.89 23.56
CA ALA A 479 7.94 -7.63 22.48
C ALA A 479 7.43 -7.19 21.08
N THR A 480 6.18 -6.73 20.97
CA THR A 480 5.57 -6.22 19.72
C THR A 480 5.50 -4.69 19.66
N ARG A 481 6.40 -3.95 20.35
CA ARG A 481 6.32 -2.48 20.44
C ARG A 481 6.38 -1.83 19.07
N THR A 482 5.51 -0.84 18.85
CA THR A 482 5.72 0.19 17.83
C THR A 482 6.97 0.98 18.19
N LYS A 483 8.08 0.72 17.50
CA LYS A 483 9.35 1.40 17.73
C LYS A 483 9.31 2.77 17.03
N VAL A 484 9.45 3.85 17.79
CA VAL A 484 9.55 5.20 17.24
C VAL A 484 11.01 5.61 17.22
N CYS A 485 11.55 5.92 16.04
CA CYS A 485 12.83 6.56 15.89
C CYS A 485 12.58 8.07 15.72
N LEU A 486 13.08 8.87 16.65
CA LEU A 486 12.95 10.33 16.60
C LEU A 486 14.36 10.93 16.52
N ASN A 487 14.65 11.58 15.40
CA ASN A 487 15.88 12.31 15.17
C ASN A 487 15.54 13.80 15.04
N VAL A 488 16.00 14.61 15.99
CA VAL A 488 15.69 16.04 16.06
C VAL A 488 17.00 16.79 16.05
N ASP A 489 17.27 17.51 14.96
CA ASP A 489 18.42 18.38 14.80
C ASP A 489 17.94 19.83 14.73
N ILE A 490 17.99 20.51 15.87
CA ILE A 490 17.57 21.91 15.99
C ILE A 490 18.81 22.75 16.20
N THR A 491 19.11 23.58 15.21
CA THR A 491 20.16 24.59 15.35
C THR A 491 19.60 25.76 16.14
N SER A 492 19.65 25.69 17.48
CA SER A 492 19.09 26.75 18.33
C SER A 492 19.98 28.01 18.31
N PRO A 493 19.44 29.20 18.03
CA PRO A 493 20.14 30.43 18.32
C PRO A 493 20.09 30.70 19.82
N ILE A 494 21.25 30.59 20.48
CA ILE A 494 21.37 30.99 21.87
C ILE A 494 21.50 32.51 21.90
N LEU A 495 20.42 33.17 22.36
CA LEU A 495 20.44 34.54 22.84
C LEU A 495 20.63 34.55 24.36
#